data_AF-A0A7Y9TIB5-F1
#
_entry.id   AF-A0A7Y9TIB5-F1
#
_cell.length_a   1.000
_cell.length_b   1.000
_cell.length_c   1.000
_cell.angle_alpha   90.00
_cell.angle_beta   90.00
_cell.angle_gamma   90.00
#
_symmetry.space_group_name_H-M   'P 1'
#
loop_
_entity.id
_entity.type
_entity.pdbx_description
1 polymer ?
#
loop_
_entity_poly.entity_id
_entity_poly.type
_entity_poly.pdbx_seq_one_letter_code
_entity_poly.pdbx_strand_id
1 'polypeptide(L)'
;MDADNWSGQTKNLEFESSLVAMKIDFISWHVQPGEETREHLRDIVVFCRRHGWSYLFNTEWGNYNRNDSRLKHSDGTYRYDLAESTLEMLKDDPLFLGVVYDETDLMQAMNGAPDESGKIIPPYLVDTRSMTASTAYEAVSSKVKELQQRYQSYGKRLIFEMTFPDYPFAYARAGALLAPKLLKETYDDLMYAVYRGAALEYHSTELWACADLWYLNRFPTAGKAGSDYHTPDQLLDALRFANAAGFDYVYIEQAKGLMDADYKLTDYGQALIKFQLTKASIPRGDWRATPVEYYVRRFPDGYWGQKYSPFIPDHPYGSSLPNPYQSSDKEWFALLQRLSHGAFPADADTWNALDSPFFKKRPYTTMAGLPLIVVYDQFGILPRDAAAKSVDLCGNQTCQPTK
;
A
#
# COMPACT_ATOMS: atom_id res chain seq x y z
N MET A 1 -4.90 -5.31 -12.36
CA MET A 1 -5.06 -6.58 -11.62
C MET A 1 -3.68 -7.08 -11.27
N ASP A 2 -3.48 -7.69 -10.12
CA ASP A 2 -2.21 -8.30 -9.74
C ASP A 2 -2.23 -9.84 -9.92
N ALA A 3 -1.13 -10.44 -10.37
CA ALA A 3 -1.08 -11.85 -10.78
C ALA A 3 0.33 -12.46 -10.68
N ASP A 4 0.36 -13.79 -10.56
CA ASP A 4 1.60 -14.57 -10.68
C ASP A 4 1.71 -15.18 -12.08
N ASN A 5 2.92 -15.29 -12.62
CA ASN A 5 3.19 -16.08 -13.84
C ASN A 5 3.96 -17.40 -13.57
N TRP A 6 4.01 -17.86 -12.32
CA TRP A 6 4.82 -19.03 -11.93
C TRP A 6 4.40 -20.33 -12.62
N SER A 7 3.16 -20.41 -13.11
CA SER A 7 2.56 -21.62 -13.69
C SER A 7 2.24 -21.47 -15.18
N GLY A 8 2.89 -20.52 -15.87
CA GLY A 8 2.73 -20.31 -17.31
C GLY A 8 1.36 -19.72 -17.69
N GLN A 9 0.79 -18.89 -16.82
CA GLN A 9 -0.50 -18.21 -17.00
C GLN A 9 -0.57 -17.45 -18.33
N THR A 10 0.54 -16.86 -18.80
CA THR A 10 0.60 -16.16 -20.11
C THR A 10 0.33 -17.05 -21.33
N LYS A 11 0.33 -18.38 -21.16
CA LYS A 11 0.04 -19.37 -22.21
C LYS A 11 -1.33 -20.05 -22.02
N ASN A 12 -2.07 -19.71 -20.96
CA ASN A 12 -3.37 -20.32 -20.67
C ASN A 12 -4.51 -19.48 -21.26
N LEU A 13 -5.30 -20.08 -22.16
CA LEU A 13 -6.39 -19.40 -22.85
C LEU A 13 -7.59 -19.05 -21.94
N GLU A 14 -7.85 -19.84 -20.90
CA GLU A 14 -8.93 -19.56 -19.95
C GLU A 14 -8.57 -18.38 -19.05
N PHE A 15 -7.31 -18.34 -18.58
CA PHE A 15 -6.77 -17.17 -17.87
C PHE A 15 -6.90 -15.91 -18.72
N GLU A 16 -6.40 -15.95 -19.96
CA GLU A 16 -6.52 -14.83 -20.91
C GLU A 16 -7.98 -14.40 -21.13
N SER A 17 -8.88 -15.36 -21.35
CA SER A 17 -10.31 -15.09 -21.57
C SER A 17 -10.96 -14.40 -20.37
N SER A 18 -10.62 -14.81 -19.16
CA SER A 18 -11.09 -14.18 -17.93
C SER A 18 -10.57 -12.75 -17.75
N LEU A 19 -9.30 -12.48 -18.09
CA LEU A 19 -8.75 -11.12 -18.09
C LEU A 19 -9.47 -10.20 -19.08
N VAL A 20 -9.75 -10.69 -20.29
CA VAL A 20 -10.50 -9.96 -21.32
C VAL A 20 -11.93 -9.68 -20.84
N ALA A 21 -12.60 -10.66 -20.24
CA ALA A 21 -13.96 -10.50 -19.71
C ALA A 21 -14.03 -9.43 -18.62
N MET A 22 -13.01 -9.38 -17.74
CA MET A 22 -12.87 -8.37 -16.69
C MET A 22 -12.45 -6.99 -17.20
N LYS A 23 -12.15 -6.83 -18.49
CA LYS A 23 -11.76 -5.57 -19.14
C LYS A 23 -10.63 -4.86 -18.39
N ILE A 24 -9.59 -5.61 -18.03
CA ILE A 24 -8.42 -5.00 -17.38
C ILE A 24 -7.70 -4.05 -18.34
N ASP A 25 -7.11 -3.00 -17.79
CA ASP A 25 -6.27 -2.05 -18.55
C ASP A 25 -4.77 -2.31 -18.31
N PHE A 26 -4.43 -2.91 -17.16
CA PHE A 26 -3.06 -3.25 -16.80
C PHE A 26 -2.97 -4.43 -15.82
N ILE A 27 -1.77 -5.02 -15.76
CA ILE A 27 -1.45 -6.16 -14.91
C ILE A 27 -0.15 -5.95 -14.12
N SER A 28 -0.19 -6.17 -12.81
CA SER A 28 1.00 -6.30 -11.98
C SER A 28 1.38 -7.78 -11.95
N TRP A 29 2.65 -8.09 -12.25
CA TRP A 29 3.16 -9.45 -12.24
C TRP A 29 4.14 -9.63 -11.09
N HIS A 30 3.86 -10.57 -10.19
CA HIS A 30 4.85 -11.05 -9.24
C HIS A 30 5.96 -11.79 -9.98
N VAL A 31 7.17 -11.27 -9.85
CA VAL A 31 8.38 -11.86 -10.44
C VAL A 31 9.34 -12.21 -9.33
N GLN A 32 9.97 -13.38 -9.42
CA GLN A 32 11.05 -13.76 -8.50
C GLN A 32 12.42 -13.47 -9.13
N PRO A 33 13.50 -13.30 -8.33
CA PRO A 33 14.85 -13.11 -8.87
C PRO A 33 15.32 -14.23 -9.80
N GLY A 34 14.79 -15.45 -9.66
CA GLY A 34 15.10 -16.57 -10.56
C GLY A 34 14.35 -16.53 -11.89
N GLU A 35 13.32 -15.71 -11.99
CA GLU A 35 12.42 -15.61 -13.14
C GLU A 35 12.76 -14.44 -14.06
N GLU A 36 13.72 -13.58 -13.68
CA GLU A 36 14.31 -12.53 -14.53
C GLU A 36 15.17 -13.10 -15.68
N THR A 37 14.72 -14.20 -16.28
CA THR A 37 15.26 -14.75 -17.52
C THR A 37 14.70 -14.00 -18.71
N ARG A 38 15.49 -13.87 -19.78
CA ARG A 38 15.07 -13.18 -21.00
C ARG A 38 13.82 -13.81 -21.61
N GLU A 39 13.72 -15.13 -21.56
CA GLU A 39 12.60 -15.90 -22.10
C GLU A 39 11.31 -15.62 -21.32
N HIS A 40 11.35 -15.71 -19.99
CA HIS A 40 10.16 -15.47 -19.16
C HIS A 40 9.66 -14.03 -19.24
N LEU A 41 10.56 -13.05 -19.15
CA LEU A 41 10.22 -11.63 -19.30
C LEU A 41 9.61 -11.36 -20.68
N ARG A 42 10.14 -11.98 -21.74
CA ARG A 42 9.60 -11.85 -23.10
C ARG A 42 8.20 -12.47 -23.23
N ASP A 43 7.92 -13.58 -22.57
CA ASP A 43 6.59 -14.19 -22.57
C ASP A 43 5.55 -13.23 -21.96
N ILE A 44 5.88 -12.56 -20.86
CA ILE A 44 5.04 -11.51 -20.26
C ILE A 44 4.85 -10.33 -21.22
N VAL A 45 5.94 -9.81 -21.80
CA VAL A 45 5.89 -8.67 -22.74
C VAL A 45 5.00 -8.98 -23.94
N VAL A 46 5.15 -10.16 -24.55
CA VAL A 46 4.36 -10.58 -25.72
C VAL A 46 2.89 -10.73 -25.34
N PHE A 47 2.59 -11.31 -24.18
CA PHE A 47 1.24 -11.43 -23.66
C PHE A 47 0.58 -10.05 -23.51
N CYS A 48 1.21 -9.14 -22.78
CA CYS A 48 0.68 -7.78 -22.57
C CYS A 48 0.51 -7.00 -23.88
N ARG A 49 1.49 -7.06 -24.80
CA ARG A 49 1.43 -6.37 -26.10
C ARG A 49 0.30 -6.86 -26.99
N ARG A 50 -0.03 -8.16 -26.97
CA ARG A 50 -1.15 -8.71 -27.76
C ARG A 50 -2.49 -8.08 -27.40
N HIS A 51 -2.66 -7.67 -26.15
CA HIS A 51 -3.91 -7.08 -25.64
C HIS A 51 -3.83 -5.56 -25.46
N GLY A 52 -2.65 -4.96 -25.61
CA GLY A 52 -2.43 -3.54 -25.32
C GLY A 52 -2.50 -3.22 -23.82
N TRP A 53 -2.29 -4.21 -22.95
CA TRP A 53 -2.27 -4.00 -21.50
C TRP A 53 -0.93 -3.45 -21.04
N SER A 54 -0.99 -2.41 -20.23
CA SER A 54 0.18 -1.96 -19.48
C SER A 54 0.56 -3.00 -18.42
N TYR A 55 1.80 -3.02 -17.96
CA TYR A 55 2.24 -3.95 -16.94
C TYR A 55 3.29 -3.39 -15.99
N LEU A 56 3.32 -3.98 -14.80
CA LEU A 56 4.26 -3.72 -13.71
C LEU A 56 4.90 -5.03 -13.28
N PHE A 57 6.02 -4.93 -12.58
CA PHE A 57 6.58 -6.07 -11.83
C PHE A 57 6.49 -5.78 -10.33
N ASN A 58 5.87 -6.70 -9.59
CA ASN A 58 5.81 -6.69 -8.13
C ASN A 58 6.98 -7.51 -7.57
N THR A 59 7.68 -6.94 -6.58
CA THR A 59 8.87 -7.51 -5.95
C THR A 59 8.61 -8.15 -4.57
N GLU A 60 7.35 -8.41 -4.22
CA GLU A 60 6.89 -8.98 -2.93
C GLU A 60 7.65 -10.25 -2.50
N TRP A 61 8.18 -11.05 -3.44
CA TRP A 61 8.99 -12.24 -3.09
C TRP A 61 10.09 -11.95 -2.05
N GLY A 62 10.68 -10.74 -2.10
CA GLY A 62 11.66 -10.30 -1.11
C GLY A 62 11.14 -10.23 0.33
N ASN A 63 9.84 -10.00 0.49
CA ASN A 63 9.14 -9.87 1.76
C ASN A 63 8.98 -11.19 2.49
N TYR A 64 9.13 -12.35 1.86
CA TYR A 64 8.94 -13.65 2.53
C TYR A 64 10.10 -14.63 2.40
N ASN A 65 11.00 -14.45 1.43
CA ASN A 65 12.16 -15.35 1.29
C ASN A 65 13.38 -14.80 2.00
N ARG A 66 13.76 -15.33 3.18
CA ARG A 66 14.87 -14.82 4.00
C ARG A 66 16.23 -15.49 3.77
N ASN A 67 16.32 -16.43 2.84
CA ASN A 67 17.52 -17.26 2.65
C ASN A 67 18.15 -17.08 1.27
N ASP A 68 17.50 -16.35 0.37
CA ASP A 68 18.02 -16.06 -0.95
C ASP A 68 19.12 -14.99 -0.86
N SER A 69 20.34 -15.35 -1.25
CA SER A 69 21.48 -14.42 -1.22
C SER A 69 21.35 -13.29 -2.23
N ARG A 70 20.51 -13.44 -3.26
CA ARG A 70 20.26 -12.40 -4.28
C ARG A 70 19.51 -11.20 -3.74
N LEU A 71 18.81 -11.37 -2.62
CA LEU A 71 18.06 -10.31 -1.96
C LEU A 71 18.92 -9.51 -0.98
N LYS A 72 20.14 -9.97 -0.70
CA LYS A 72 21.05 -9.30 0.23
C LYS A 72 21.86 -8.22 -0.48
N HIS A 73 21.73 -6.99 0.00
CA HIS A 73 22.47 -5.84 -0.53
C HIS A 73 23.76 -5.60 0.25
N SER A 74 24.69 -4.87 -0.37
CA SER A 74 25.99 -4.53 0.22
C SER A 74 25.88 -3.59 1.42
N ASP A 75 24.79 -2.82 1.50
CA ASP A 75 24.46 -1.95 2.64
C ASP A 75 23.85 -2.72 3.83
N GLY A 76 23.78 -4.05 3.75
CA GLY A 76 23.28 -4.92 4.80
C GLY A 76 21.76 -5.09 4.82
N THR A 77 21.06 -4.46 3.88
CA THR A 77 19.61 -4.58 3.75
C THR A 77 19.21 -5.81 2.93
N TYR A 78 17.92 -6.13 2.97
CA TYR A 78 17.38 -7.34 2.38
C TYR A 78 16.05 -7.06 1.67
N ARG A 79 16.13 -6.91 0.35
CA ARG A 79 14.99 -6.55 -0.52
C ARG A 79 15.25 -7.02 -1.94
N TYR A 80 14.19 -7.15 -2.73
CA TYR A 80 14.30 -7.46 -4.14
C TYR A 80 14.24 -6.18 -4.98
N ASP A 81 15.36 -5.85 -5.64
CA ASP A 81 15.42 -4.82 -6.67
C ASP A 81 15.52 -5.53 -8.02
N LEU A 82 14.72 -5.13 -9.02
CA LEU A 82 14.87 -5.67 -10.38
C LEU A 82 16.30 -5.44 -10.89
N ALA A 83 16.81 -6.42 -11.64
CA ALA A 83 18.13 -6.33 -12.23
C ALA A 83 18.24 -5.16 -13.23
N GLU A 84 19.39 -4.50 -13.28
CA GLU A 84 19.63 -3.40 -14.24
C GLU A 84 19.50 -3.88 -15.69
N SER A 85 19.86 -5.13 -15.97
CA SER A 85 19.65 -5.74 -17.29
C SER A 85 18.18 -5.86 -17.67
N THR A 86 17.30 -6.11 -16.70
CA THR A 86 15.84 -6.15 -16.90
C THR A 86 15.32 -4.75 -17.21
N LEU A 87 15.75 -3.75 -16.43
CA LEU A 87 15.37 -2.35 -16.65
C LEU A 87 15.85 -1.84 -18.00
N GLU A 88 17.11 -2.11 -18.36
CA GLU A 88 17.68 -1.72 -19.65
C GLU A 88 16.97 -2.39 -20.83
N MET A 89 16.56 -3.65 -20.70
CA MET A 89 15.80 -4.36 -21.73
C MET A 89 14.42 -3.74 -21.98
N LEU A 90 13.77 -3.23 -20.93
CA LEU A 90 12.36 -2.82 -20.96
C LEU A 90 12.16 -1.29 -20.93
N LYS A 91 13.23 -0.50 -20.84
CA LYS A 91 13.16 0.96 -20.72
C LYS A 91 12.34 1.60 -21.84
N ASP A 92 12.48 1.10 -23.06
CA ASP A 92 11.82 1.62 -24.26
C ASP A 92 10.45 0.99 -24.54
N ASP A 93 9.98 0.04 -23.70
CA ASP A 93 8.63 -0.50 -23.83
C ASP A 93 7.62 0.47 -23.17
N PRO A 94 6.68 1.06 -23.94
CA PRO A 94 5.70 2.00 -23.41
C PRO A 94 4.62 1.33 -22.53
N LEU A 95 4.45 0.01 -22.64
CA LEU A 95 3.51 -0.73 -21.80
C LEU A 95 4.12 -1.08 -20.44
N PHE A 96 5.45 -1.13 -20.31
CA PHE A 96 6.10 -1.32 -19.02
C PHE A 96 6.04 -0.03 -18.20
N LEU A 97 5.14 0.02 -17.22
CA LEU A 97 4.94 1.20 -16.38
C LEU A 97 6.04 1.35 -15.32
N GLY A 98 6.55 0.25 -14.79
CA GLY A 98 7.56 0.24 -13.74
C GLY A 98 7.40 -0.89 -12.73
N VAL A 99 7.74 -0.60 -11.48
CA VAL A 99 7.89 -1.60 -10.42
C VAL A 99 7.06 -1.25 -9.20
N VAL A 100 6.47 -2.27 -8.59
CA VAL A 100 5.75 -2.19 -7.30
C VAL A 100 6.63 -2.82 -6.23
N TYR A 101 6.88 -2.07 -5.16
CA TYR A 101 7.43 -2.58 -3.91
C TYR A 101 6.28 -2.77 -2.95
N ASP A 102 5.97 -4.02 -2.65
CA ASP A 102 4.83 -4.40 -1.83
C ASP A 102 5.14 -4.34 -0.34
N GLU A 103 4.14 -3.96 0.45
CA GLU A 103 4.13 -3.89 1.92
C GLU A 103 5.45 -3.38 2.54
N THR A 104 6.07 -2.37 1.93
CA THR A 104 7.42 -1.95 2.34
C THR A 104 7.43 -1.31 3.72
N ASP A 105 6.32 -0.68 4.10
CA ASP A 105 6.08 -0.16 5.45
C ASP A 105 6.02 -1.27 6.50
N LEU A 106 5.32 -2.36 6.22
CA LEU A 106 5.32 -3.56 7.07
C LEU A 106 6.75 -4.07 7.25
N MET A 107 7.45 -4.29 6.14
CA MET A 107 8.81 -4.84 6.16
C MET A 107 9.80 -3.95 6.90
N GLN A 108 9.69 -2.62 6.75
CA GLN A 108 10.52 -1.67 7.47
C GLN A 108 10.14 -1.58 8.96
N ALA A 109 8.85 -1.65 9.32
CA ALA A 109 8.39 -1.66 10.70
C ALA A 109 8.86 -2.90 11.47
N MET A 110 8.96 -4.04 10.79
CA MET A 110 9.46 -5.29 11.35
C MET A 110 10.99 -5.38 11.44
N ASN A 111 11.74 -4.31 11.15
CA ASN A 111 13.20 -4.32 11.19
C ASN A 111 13.74 -4.83 12.54
N GLY A 112 14.46 -5.95 12.52
CA GLY A 112 15.01 -6.60 13.72
C GLY A 112 14.01 -7.36 14.59
N ALA A 113 12.74 -7.40 14.22
CA ALA A 113 11.72 -8.21 14.90
C ALA A 113 11.87 -9.70 14.52
N PRO A 114 11.54 -10.65 15.41
CA PRO A 114 11.42 -12.05 15.04
C PRO A 114 10.16 -12.28 14.19
N ASP A 115 10.25 -13.14 13.19
CA ASP A 115 9.08 -13.70 12.49
C ASP A 115 8.40 -14.81 13.31
N GLU A 116 7.34 -15.42 12.75
CA GLU A 116 6.60 -16.52 13.39
C GLU A 116 7.47 -17.74 13.72
N SER A 117 8.59 -17.93 13.03
CA SER A 117 9.57 -19.00 13.28
C SER A 117 10.64 -18.60 14.30
N GLY A 118 10.61 -17.36 14.80
CA GLY A 118 11.61 -16.78 15.69
C GLY A 118 12.86 -16.26 14.97
N LYS A 119 12.89 -16.25 13.64
CA LYS A 119 14.04 -15.75 12.87
C LYS A 119 13.97 -14.23 12.79
N ILE A 120 15.11 -13.57 13.03
CA ILE A 120 15.19 -12.11 12.95
C ILE A 120 15.01 -11.65 11.50
N ILE A 121 14.10 -10.71 11.32
CA ILE A 121 13.85 -10.03 10.05
C ILE A 121 14.98 -9.03 9.82
N PRO A 122 15.73 -9.16 8.71
CA PRO A 122 16.79 -8.22 8.37
C PRO A 122 16.22 -6.83 8.01
N PRO A 123 17.04 -5.77 8.08
CA PRO A 123 16.63 -4.44 7.61
C PRO A 123 16.17 -4.48 6.15
N TYR A 124 15.00 -3.91 5.84
CA TYR A 124 14.46 -3.93 4.49
C TYR A 124 14.98 -2.77 3.62
N LEU A 125 14.71 -1.52 4.00
CA LEU A 125 15.28 -0.33 3.33
C LEU A 125 16.52 0.19 4.05
N VAL A 126 16.44 0.30 5.38
CA VAL A 126 17.49 0.90 6.21
C VAL A 126 17.53 0.21 7.57
N ASP A 127 18.73 0.00 8.11
CA ASP A 127 18.89 -0.39 9.51
C ASP A 127 18.69 0.80 10.44
N THR A 128 17.45 0.95 10.93
CA THR A 128 17.00 2.07 11.78
C THR A 128 17.02 1.76 13.27
N ARG A 129 17.45 0.57 13.70
CA ARG A 129 17.28 0.07 15.08
C ARG A 129 17.89 0.99 16.14
N SER A 130 19.00 1.66 15.82
CA SER A 130 19.70 2.58 16.71
C SER A 130 19.36 4.06 16.49
N MET A 131 18.42 4.37 15.59
CA MET A 131 18.05 5.74 15.22
C MET A 131 16.84 6.21 16.02
N THR A 132 16.73 7.50 16.30
CA THR A 132 15.45 8.06 16.77
C THR A 132 14.41 7.98 15.65
N ALA A 133 13.12 8.00 15.99
CA ALA A 133 12.04 7.95 15.01
C ALA A 133 12.16 9.03 13.91
N SER A 134 12.53 10.27 14.27
CA SER A 134 12.78 11.34 13.29
C SER A 134 13.99 11.05 12.39
N THR A 135 15.09 10.51 12.93
CA THR A 135 16.27 10.14 12.13
C THR A 135 15.95 8.95 11.22
N ALA A 136 15.17 7.98 11.71
CA ALA A 136 14.71 6.84 10.94
C ALA A 136 13.79 7.27 9.78
N TYR A 137 12.85 8.20 10.01
CA TYR A 137 12.03 8.81 8.96
C TYR A 137 12.91 9.38 7.83
N GLU A 138 13.91 10.20 8.17
CA GLU A 138 14.77 10.86 7.18
C GLU A 138 15.66 9.84 6.45
N ALA A 139 16.17 8.82 7.16
CA ALA A 139 16.97 7.77 6.55
C ALA A 139 16.16 6.91 5.56
N VAL A 140 14.93 6.53 5.94
CA VAL A 140 14.00 5.82 5.05
C VAL A 140 13.69 6.69 3.83
N SER A 141 13.34 7.97 4.03
CA SER A 141 13.06 8.90 2.93
C SER A 141 14.27 9.03 1.97
N SER A 142 15.49 9.13 2.51
CA SER A 142 16.70 9.16 1.68
C SER A 142 16.87 7.89 0.85
N LYS A 143 16.66 6.71 1.45
CA LYS A 143 16.78 5.44 0.71
C LYS A 143 15.71 5.31 -0.37
N VAL A 144 14.46 5.69 -0.08
CA VAL A 144 13.38 5.70 -1.08
C VAL A 144 13.74 6.63 -2.23
N LYS A 145 14.37 7.78 -1.96
CA LYS A 145 14.82 8.72 -3.00
C LYS A 145 15.90 8.10 -3.90
N GLU A 146 16.84 7.35 -3.34
CA GLU A 146 17.84 6.60 -4.12
C GLU A 146 17.17 5.59 -5.06
N LEU A 147 16.20 4.82 -4.55
CA LEU A 147 15.43 3.86 -5.36
C LEU A 147 14.62 4.56 -6.45
N GLN A 148 13.92 5.65 -6.10
CA GLN A 148 13.15 6.46 -7.05
C GLN A 148 14.05 6.96 -8.19
N GLN A 149 15.23 7.49 -7.87
CA GLN A 149 16.20 7.96 -8.86
C GLN A 149 16.70 6.83 -9.75
N ARG A 150 16.96 5.64 -9.20
CA ARG A 150 17.33 4.45 -9.97
C ARG A 150 16.29 4.15 -11.04
N TYR A 151 15.02 3.96 -10.68
CA TYR A 151 13.97 3.60 -11.66
C TYR A 151 13.64 4.76 -12.62
N GLN A 152 13.68 6.00 -12.14
CA GLN A 152 13.50 7.18 -12.96
C GLN A 152 14.58 7.31 -14.05
N SER A 153 15.82 6.88 -13.79
CA SER A 153 16.89 6.90 -14.81
C SER A 153 16.59 6.02 -16.03
N TYR A 154 15.67 5.05 -15.90
CA TYR A 154 15.16 4.21 -16.99
C TYR A 154 13.78 4.66 -17.51
N GLY A 155 13.29 5.82 -17.04
CA GLY A 155 11.95 6.33 -17.37
C GLY A 155 10.81 5.50 -16.80
N LYS A 156 11.05 4.78 -15.69
CA LYS A 156 10.07 3.88 -15.07
C LYS A 156 9.57 4.39 -13.73
N ARG A 157 8.31 4.07 -13.43
CA ARG A 157 7.68 4.37 -12.14
C ARG A 157 8.23 3.43 -11.07
N LEU A 158 8.31 3.96 -9.85
CA LEU A 158 8.42 3.16 -8.65
C LEU A 158 7.20 3.48 -7.78
N ILE A 159 6.44 2.43 -7.47
CA ILE A 159 5.20 2.49 -6.72
C ILE A 159 5.43 1.72 -5.43
N PHE A 160 5.06 2.32 -4.29
CA PHE A 160 5.04 1.63 -3.02
C PHE A 160 3.61 1.30 -2.67
N GLU A 161 3.34 -0.01 -2.63
CA GLU A 161 2.12 -0.53 -2.06
C GLU A 161 2.29 -0.64 -0.55
N MET A 162 1.30 -0.16 0.20
CA MET A 162 1.47 0.10 1.63
C MET A 162 0.24 -0.31 2.44
N THR A 163 0.51 -0.95 3.57
CA THR A 163 -0.49 -1.64 4.40
C THR A 163 -1.11 -0.73 5.45
N PHE A 164 -0.33 0.20 6.01
CA PHE A 164 -0.72 0.99 7.18
C PHE A 164 -0.97 2.46 6.83
N PRO A 165 -1.85 3.16 7.56
CA PRO A 165 -2.19 4.55 7.27
C PRO A 165 -1.00 5.51 7.49
N ASP A 166 -0.05 5.20 8.37
CA ASP A 166 0.86 6.21 8.93
C ASP A 166 2.27 6.29 8.36
N TYR A 167 2.73 5.34 7.54
CA TYR A 167 4.08 5.39 6.98
C TYR A 167 4.30 6.20 5.68
N PRO A 168 3.29 6.65 4.91
CA PRO A 168 3.50 7.05 3.50
C PRO A 168 4.33 8.32 3.30
N PHE A 169 4.41 9.20 4.30
CA PHE A 169 5.03 10.52 4.13
C PHE A 169 6.54 10.46 3.84
N ALA A 170 7.28 9.54 4.46
CA ALA A 170 8.70 9.36 4.15
C ALA A 170 8.92 8.99 2.67
N TYR A 171 7.98 8.22 2.09
CA TYR A 171 8.00 7.78 0.70
C TYR A 171 7.54 8.89 -0.26
N ALA A 172 6.44 9.57 0.06
CA ALA A 172 5.94 10.70 -0.74
C ALA A 172 6.96 11.83 -0.81
N ARG A 173 7.59 12.17 0.32
CA ARG A 173 8.65 13.19 0.38
C ARG A 173 9.85 12.87 -0.52
N ALA A 174 10.13 11.58 -0.70
CA ALA A 174 11.17 11.10 -1.60
C ALA A 174 10.78 11.14 -3.09
N GLY A 175 9.54 11.52 -3.40
CA GLY A 175 8.98 11.59 -4.75
C GLY A 175 8.46 10.26 -5.28
N ALA A 176 8.22 9.28 -4.41
CA ALA A 176 7.68 7.99 -4.82
C ALA A 176 6.15 8.04 -5.00
N LEU A 177 5.63 7.18 -5.87
CA LEU A 177 4.19 7.01 -6.04
C LEU A 177 3.66 6.07 -4.96
N LEU A 178 2.48 6.37 -4.41
CA LEU A 178 1.87 5.61 -3.33
C LEU A 178 0.64 4.84 -3.81
N ALA A 179 0.49 3.61 -3.32
CA ALA A 179 -0.69 2.76 -3.48
C ALA A 179 -1.14 2.24 -2.09
N PRO A 180 -2.03 2.93 -1.36
CA PRO A 180 -2.66 2.35 -0.17
C PRO A 180 -3.39 1.06 -0.53
N LYS A 181 -3.29 0.06 0.35
CA LYS A 181 -4.16 -1.10 0.33
C LYS A 181 -5.53 -0.71 0.91
N LEU A 182 -6.50 -0.52 0.02
CA LEU A 182 -7.92 -0.44 0.32
C LEU A 182 -8.48 -1.85 0.54
N LEU A 183 -9.64 -1.96 1.17
CA LEU A 183 -10.31 -3.23 1.46
C LEU A 183 -9.48 -4.21 2.32
N LYS A 184 -8.37 -3.78 2.92
CA LYS A 184 -7.54 -4.65 3.76
C LYS A 184 -8.02 -4.60 5.23
N GLU A 185 -7.12 -4.41 6.20
CA GLU A 185 -7.48 -4.28 7.61
C GLU A 185 -7.69 -2.84 8.10
N THR A 186 -7.69 -1.84 7.23
CA THR A 186 -7.89 -0.43 7.62
C THR A 186 -9.12 0.13 6.92
N TYR A 187 -9.75 1.13 7.52
CA TYR A 187 -10.85 1.84 6.87
C TYR A 187 -10.34 2.63 5.64
N ASP A 188 -11.06 2.52 4.52
CA ASP A 188 -10.69 3.10 3.24
C ASP A 188 -10.69 4.64 3.27
N ASP A 189 -11.58 5.27 4.03
CA ASP A 189 -11.57 6.73 4.22
C ASP A 189 -10.38 7.23 5.03
N LEU A 190 -9.87 6.44 5.98
CA LEU A 190 -8.63 6.76 6.69
C LEU A 190 -7.42 6.62 5.76
N MET A 191 -7.32 5.50 5.04
CA MET A 191 -6.26 5.30 4.04
C MET A 191 -6.29 6.43 3.01
N TYR A 192 -7.46 6.80 2.49
CA TYR A 192 -7.56 7.92 1.58
C TYR A 192 -7.14 9.25 2.22
N ALA A 193 -7.60 9.57 3.43
CA ALA A 193 -7.26 10.83 4.10
C ALA A 193 -5.74 11.02 4.27
N VAL A 194 -5.02 9.97 4.65
CA VAL A 194 -3.57 10.05 4.85
C VAL A 194 -2.80 10.06 3.53
N TYR A 195 -3.09 9.13 2.62
CA TYR A 195 -2.34 8.99 1.38
C TYR A 195 -2.60 10.13 0.39
N ARG A 196 -3.85 10.63 0.34
CA ARG A 196 -4.17 11.86 -0.38
C ARG A 196 -3.39 13.04 0.17
N GLY A 197 -3.27 13.14 1.48
CA GLY A 197 -2.53 14.23 2.11
C GLY A 197 -1.04 14.20 1.84
N ALA A 198 -0.40 13.03 1.96
CA ALA A 198 0.98 12.82 1.55
C ALA A 198 1.19 13.18 0.06
N ALA A 199 0.28 12.75 -0.82
CA ALA A 199 0.34 13.05 -2.25
C ALA A 199 0.17 14.55 -2.57
N LEU A 200 -0.74 15.25 -1.88
CA LEU A 200 -0.95 16.69 -2.05
C LEU A 200 0.24 17.50 -1.53
N GLU A 201 0.72 17.17 -0.33
CA GLU A 201 1.83 17.84 0.34
C GLU A 201 3.11 17.80 -0.49
N TYR A 202 3.41 16.64 -1.07
CA TYR A 202 4.63 16.41 -1.85
C TYR A 202 4.40 16.41 -3.36
N HIS A 203 3.27 16.97 -3.82
CA HIS A 203 2.97 17.22 -5.23
C HIS A 203 3.08 15.98 -6.13
N SER A 204 2.61 14.83 -5.65
CA SER A 204 2.56 13.62 -6.45
C SER A 204 1.75 13.84 -7.73
N THR A 205 2.23 13.30 -8.84
CA THR A 205 1.54 13.37 -10.12
C THR A 205 0.42 12.36 -10.24
N GLU A 206 0.46 11.27 -9.47
CA GLU A 206 -0.49 10.16 -9.52
C GLU A 206 -0.77 9.67 -8.09
N LEU A 207 -2.00 9.17 -7.85
CA LEU A 207 -2.34 8.44 -6.64
C LEU A 207 -2.95 7.09 -7.03
N TRP A 208 -2.30 6.00 -6.62
CA TRP A 208 -2.67 4.63 -6.96
C TRP A 208 -3.47 4.00 -5.81
N ALA A 209 -4.06 2.82 -6.01
CA ALA A 209 -4.61 2.00 -4.94
C ALA A 209 -4.52 0.51 -5.29
N CYS A 210 -4.30 -0.32 -4.27
CA CYS A 210 -4.55 -1.75 -4.35
C CYS A 210 -5.84 -2.06 -3.58
N ALA A 211 -6.82 -2.70 -4.20
CA ALA A 211 -7.93 -3.30 -3.49
C ALA A 211 -7.50 -4.72 -3.06
N ASP A 212 -7.11 -4.84 -1.80
CA ASP A 212 -6.57 -6.07 -1.24
C ASP A 212 -7.71 -6.95 -0.70
N LEU A 213 -7.67 -8.24 -1.01
CA LEU A 213 -8.66 -9.23 -0.55
C LEU A 213 -8.16 -10.05 0.65
N TRP A 214 -6.94 -9.79 1.13
CA TRP A 214 -6.47 -10.26 2.42
C TRP A 214 -7.27 -9.61 3.54
N TYR A 215 -7.88 -10.45 4.38
CA TYR A 215 -8.37 -10.06 5.68
C TYR A 215 -7.59 -10.82 6.74
N LEU A 216 -6.67 -10.14 7.42
CA LEU A 216 -5.74 -10.75 8.36
C LEU A 216 -4.95 -11.87 7.65
N ASN A 217 -5.15 -13.12 8.03
CA ASN A 217 -4.48 -14.29 7.44
C ASN A 217 -5.39 -15.09 6.48
N ARG A 218 -6.45 -14.46 5.95
CA ARG A 218 -7.43 -15.11 5.07
C ARG A 218 -7.50 -14.40 3.73
N PHE A 219 -7.35 -15.17 2.65
CA PHE A 219 -7.54 -14.72 1.28
C PHE A 219 -8.57 -15.62 0.56
N PRO A 220 -9.48 -15.08 -0.27
CA PRO A 220 -10.54 -15.84 -0.92
C PRO A 220 -10.06 -16.66 -2.13
N THR A 221 -8.98 -17.45 -1.98
CA THR A 221 -8.40 -18.27 -3.06
C THR A 221 -9.47 -19.17 -3.70
N ALA A 222 -9.52 -19.16 -5.03
CA ALA A 222 -10.53 -19.83 -5.84
C ALA A 222 -11.98 -19.42 -5.50
N GLY A 223 -12.18 -18.16 -5.08
CA GLY A 223 -13.49 -17.61 -4.74
C GLY A 223 -14.02 -18.08 -3.40
N LYS A 224 -13.17 -18.61 -2.52
CA LYS A 224 -13.59 -19.05 -1.19
C LYS A 224 -14.18 -17.88 -0.40
N ALA A 225 -15.36 -18.08 0.18
CA ALA A 225 -16.07 -17.07 0.96
C ALA A 225 -16.43 -17.58 2.37
N GLY A 226 -16.81 -16.66 3.26
CA GLY A 226 -17.22 -16.94 4.64
C GLY A 226 -17.22 -15.67 5.49
N SER A 227 -17.52 -15.81 6.79
CA SER A 227 -17.51 -14.68 7.74
C SER A 227 -16.13 -14.05 7.95
N ASP A 228 -15.08 -14.81 7.62
CA ASP A 228 -13.69 -14.43 7.89
C ASP A 228 -12.97 -14.01 6.59
N TYR A 229 -13.71 -13.68 5.54
CA TYR A 229 -13.19 -13.24 4.24
C TYR A 229 -13.82 -11.91 3.86
N HIS A 230 -13.09 -11.06 3.14
CA HIS A 230 -13.73 -9.99 2.39
C HIS A 230 -14.72 -10.58 1.39
N THR A 231 -15.86 -9.92 1.21
CA THR A 231 -16.95 -10.39 0.34
C THR A 231 -16.87 -9.75 -1.06
N PRO A 232 -17.51 -10.35 -2.08
CA PRO A 232 -17.61 -9.72 -3.40
C PRO A 232 -18.27 -8.33 -3.39
N ASP A 233 -19.25 -8.11 -2.49
CA ASP A 233 -19.90 -6.80 -2.34
C ASP A 233 -18.95 -5.76 -1.73
N GLN A 234 -18.13 -6.15 -0.74
CA GLN A 234 -17.09 -5.25 -0.20
C GLN A 234 -16.04 -4.90 -1.26
N LEU A 235 -15.66 -5.84 -2.14
CA LEU A 235 -14.83 -5.54 -3.31
C LEU A 235 -15.47 -4.53 -4.25
N LEU A 236 -16.74 -4.73 -4.58
CA LEU A 236 -17.48 -3.79 -5.43
C LEU A 236 -17.54 -2.39 -4.81
N ASP A 237 -17.74 -2.29 -3.51
CA ASP A 237 -17.82 -1.02 -2.80
C ASP A 237 -16.46 -0.32 -2.70
N ALA A 238 -15.36 -1.05 -2.47
CA ALA A 238 -14.00 -0.51 -2.51
C ALA A 238 -13.64 0.03 -3.91
N LEU A 239 -14.00 -0.67 -4.99
CA LEU A 239 -13.80 -0.20 -6.36
C LEU A 239 -14.61 1.07 -6.68
N ARG A 240 -15.85 1.14 -6.19
CA ARG A 240 -16.69 2.35 -6.31
C ARG A 240 -16.11 3.50 -5.52
N PHE A 241 -15.67 3.26 -4.29
CA PHE A 241 -14.99 4.24 -3.47
C PHE A 241 -13.75 4.77 -4.20
N ALA A 242 -12.89 3.91 -4.72
CA ALA A 242 -11.68 4.33 -5.42
C ALA A 242 -11.99 5.19 -6.66
N ASN A 243 -13.04 4.85 -7.43
CA ASN A 243 -13.50 5.66 -8.56
C ASN A 243 -14.03 7.04 -8.11
N ALA A 244 -14.85 7.08 -7.06
CA ALA A 244 -15.43 8.31 -6.53
C ALA A 244 -14.38 9.21 -5.86
N ALA A 245 -13.34 8.61 -5.25
CA ALA A 245 -12.20 9.29 -4.66
C ALA A 245 -11.23 9.84 -5.72
N GLY A 246 -11.30 9.32 -6.95
CA GLY A 246 -10.55 9.80 -8.09
C GLY A 246 -9.14 9.21 -8.25
N PHE A 247 -8.85 8.05 -7.64
CA PHE A 247 -7.57 7.36 -7.83
C PHE A 247 -7.23 7.21 -9.33
N ASP A 248 -5.96 7.38 -9.67
CA ASP A 248 -5.47 7.37 -11.06
C ASP A 248 -5.33 5.95 -11.60
N TYR A 249 -4.90 5.03 -10.75
CA TYR A 249 -4.75 3.62 -11.05
C TYR A 249 -5.26 2.78 -9.88
N VAL A 250 -6.01 1.73 -10.19
CA VAL A 250 -6.51 0.78 -9.20
C VAL A 250 -6.27 -0.63 -9.71
N TYR A 251 -5.66 -1.49 -8.90
CA TYR A 251 -5.60 -2.92 -9.14
C TYR A 251 -6.16 -3.68 -7.95
N ILE A 252 -6.38 -4.99 -8.15
CA ILE A 252 -6.87 -5.90 -7.12
C ILE A 252 -5.74 -6.87 -6.84
N GLU A 253 -5.42 -7.06 -5.57
CA GLU A 253 -4.42 -8.01 -5.07
C GLU A 253 -4.77 -9.43 -5.53
N GLN A 254 -3.84 -10.10 -6.19
CA GLN A 254 -3.91 -11.49 -6.64
C GLN A 254 -5.20 -11.95 -7.38
N ALA A 255 -5.04 -12.28 -8.65
CA ALA A 255 -6.08 -12.86 -9.51
C ALA A 255 -6.72 -14.16 -8.95
N LYS A 256 -6.05 -14.83 -8.00
CA LYS A 256 -6.50 -16.06 -7.33
C LYS A 256 -7.84 -15.91 -6.60
N GLY A 257 -8.25 -14.69 -6.25
CA GLY A 257 -9.58 -14.44 -5.69
C GLY A 257 -10.67 -14.32 -6.75
N LEU A 258 -10.29 -13.79 -7.92
CA LEU A 258 -11.18 -13.46 -9.04
C LEU A 258 -11.50 -14.67 -9.92
N MET A 259 -10.67 -15.71 -9.85
CA MET A 259 -10.78 -16.92 -10.66
C MET A 259 -10.55 -18.20 -9.84
N ASP A 260 -11.16 -19.30 -10.25
CA ASP A 260 -10.89 -20.63 -9.70
C ASP A 260 -9.63 -21.29 -10.30
N ALA A 261 -9.37 -22.55 -9.94
CA ALA A 261 -8.20 -23.29 -10.42
C ALA A 261 -8.23 -23.58 -11.93
N ASP A 262 -9.41 -23.55 -12.57
CA ASP A 262 -9.60 -23.67 -14.02
C ASP A 262 -9.59 -22.29 -14.70
N TYR A 263 -9.29 -21.22 -13.96
CA TYR A 263 -9.37 -19.82 -14.38
C TYR A 263 -10.79 -19.32 -14.71
N LYS A 264 -11.84 -20.01 -14.25
CA LYS A 264 -13.21 -19.53 -14.40
C LYS A 264 -13.49 -18.44 -13.37
N LEU A 265 -14.25 -17.43 -13.77
CA LEU A 265 -14.58 -16.29 -12.92
C LEU A 265 -15.40 -16.71 -11.70
N THR A 266 -14.96 -16.27 -10.52
CA THR A 266 -15.66 -16.41 -9.24
C THR A 266 -16.64 -15.25 -9.05
N ASP A 267 -17.39 -15.24 -7.95
CA ASP A 267 -18.25 -14.10 -7.59
C ASP A 267 -17.46 -12.78 -7.44
N TYR A 268 -16.18 -12.84 -7.04
CA TYR A 268 -15.30 -11.66 -7.00
C TYR A 268 -14.95 -11.17 -8.41
N GLY A 269 -14.66 -12.09 -9.33
CA GLY A 269 -14.49 -11.76 -10.75
C GLY A 269 -15.75 -11.13 -11.37
N GLN A 270 -16.93 -11.65 -11.00
CA GLN A 270 -18.22 -11.08 -11.41
C GLN A 270 -18.46 -9.68 -10.81
N ALA A 271 -18.02 -9.44 -9.57
CA ALA A 271 -18.09 -8.11 -8.95
C ALA A 271 -17.25 -7.07 -9.72
N LEU A 272 -16.04 -7.44 -10.16
CA LEU A 272 -15.23 -6.57 -11.03
C LEU A 272 -15.94 -6.31 -12.38
N ILE A 273 -16.50 -7.33 -13.02
CA ILE A 273 -17.26 -7.14 -14.28
C ILE A 273 -18.43 -6.17 -14.05
N LYS A 274 -19.18 -6.35 -12.97
CA LYS A 274 -20.30 -5.47 -12.59
C LYS A 274 -19.83 -4.02 -12.39
N PHE A 275 -18.70 -3.82 -11.72
CA PHE A 275 -18.08 -2.50 -11.62
C PHE A 275 -17.73 -1.94 -13.00
N GLN A 276 -17.04 -2.69 -13.85
CA GLN A 276 -16.63 -2.25 -15.19
C GLN A 276 -17.80 -1.88 -16.10
N LEU A 277 -18.94 -2.58 -15.98
CA LEU A 277 -20.17 -2.27 -16.73
C LEU A 277 -20.83 -0.98 -16.24
N THR A 278 -20.65 -0.62 -14.97
CA THR A 278 -21.33 0.54 -14.36
C THR A 278 -20.42 1.75 -14.21
N LYS A 279 -19.08 1.61 -14.25
CA LYS A 279 -18.12 2.68 -13.97
C LYS A 279 -18.34 3.92 -14.83
N ALA A 280 -18.70 3.76 -16.11
CA ALA A 280 -18.96 4.88 -17.02
C ALA A 280 -20.18 5.74 -16.62
N SER A 281 -21.09 5.18 -15.83
CA SER A 281 -22.27 5.89 -15.29
C SER A 281 -22.04 6.50 -13.91
N ILE A 282 -20.91 6.20 -13.27
CA ILE A 282 -20.56 6.72 -11.95
C ILE A 282 -19.55 7.86 -12.15
N PRO A 283 -19.86 9.10 -11.74
CA PRO A 283 -18.89 10.19 -11.81
C PRO A 283 -17.58 9.80 -11.14
N ARG A 284 -16.47 9.95 -11.87
CA ARG A 284 -15.13 9.80 -11.32
C ARG A 284 -14.79 11.07 -10.55
N GLY A 285 -14.26 10.93 -9.34
CA GLY A 285 -13.75 12.06 -8.57
C GLY A 285 -12.40 12.55 -9.09
N ASP A 286 -11.84 13.52 -8.37
CA ASP A 286 -10.47 13.98 -8.55
C ASP A 286 -9.88 14.30 -7.18
N TRP A 287 -9.00 13.42 -6.69
CA TRP A 287 -8.38 13.57 -5.37
C TRP A 287 -7.64 14.90 -5.19
N ARG A 288 -7.21 15.53 -6.29
CA ARG A 288 -6.52 16.83 -6.27
C ARG A 288 -7.49 17.97 -5.96
N ALA A 289 -8.73 17.86 -6.45
CA ALA A 289 -9.75 18.90 -6.36
C ALA A 289 -10.86 18.61 -5.32
N THR A 290 -10.91 17.40 -4.74
CA THR A 290 -11.85 17.06 -3.67
C THR A 290 -11.79 18.11 -2.55
N PRO A 291 -12.93 18.63 -2.07
CA PRO A 291 -12.93 19.58 -0.96
C PRO A 291 -12.22 19.03 0.27
N VAL A 292 -11.74 19.94 1.13
CA VAL A 292 -11.13 19.58 2.42
C VAL A 292 -11.96 20.22 3.51
N GLU A 293 -12.38 19.43 4.49
CA GLU A 293 -13.05 19.89 5.70
C GLU A 293 -12.08 20.02 6.87
N TYR A 294 -11.05 19.17 6.91
CA TYR A 294 -10.04 19.15 7.96
C TYR A 294 -8.65 18.97 7.39
N TYR A 295 -7.73 19.86 7.76
CA TYR A 295 -6.30 19.66 7.63
C TYR A 295 -5.74 19.22 8.98
N VAL A 296 -4.99 18.13 9.01
CA VAL A 296 -4.33 17.62 10.22
C VAL A 296 -2.84 17.59 9.97
N ARG A 297 -2.05 18.15 10.88
CA ARG A 297 -0.59 18.05 10.85
C ARG A 297 -0.10 17.19 12.01
N ARG A 298 0.68 16.15 11.75
CA ARG A 298 1.27 15.28 12.78
C ARG A 298 2.62 14.69 12.35
N PHE A 299 3.41 14.19 13.29
CA PHE A 299 4.54 13.32 12.93
C PHE A 299 3.99 11.93 12.58
N PRO A 300 4.33 11.35 11.42
CA PRO A 300 3.88 10.05 10.97
C PRO A 300 4.76 8.95 11.56
N ASP A 301 4.63 8.67 12.86
CA ASP A 301 5.46 7.68 13.55
C ASP A 301 5.13 6.22 13.23
N GLY A 302 4.11 5.98 12.41
CA GLY A 302 3.66 4.64 12.10
C GLY A 302 2.73 4.04 13.14
N TYR A 303 2.35 4.75 14.21
CA TYR A 303 1.57 4.17 15.30
C TYR A 303 0.07 4.03 14.98
N TRP A 304 -0.36 2.82 14.68
CA TRP A 304 -1.75 2.45 14.36
C TRP A 304 -2.44 1.62 15.46
N GLY A 305 -1.73 1.35 16.57
CA GLY A 305 -2.22 0.52 17.68
C GLY A 305 -1.33 -0.68 18.01
N GLN A 306 -0.02 -0.59 17.77
CA GLN A 306 0.97 -1.66 17.93
C GLN A 306 0.97 -2.31 19.32
N LYS A 307 0.49 -1.62 20.36
CA LYS A 307 0.33 -2.23 21.69
C LYS A 307 -0.61 -3.45 21.70
N TYR A 308 -1.43 -3.60 20.67
CA TYR A 308 -2.34 -4.73 20.42
C TYR A 308 -1.87 -5.64 19.29
N SER A 309 -0.68 -5.41 18.73
CA SER A 309 -0.11 -6.21 17.66
C SER A 309 0.77 -7.31 18.24
N PRO A 310 0.55 -8.59 17.86
CA PRO A 310 1.44 -9.68 18.27
C PRO A 310 2.69 -9.81 17.38
N PHE A 311 2.79 -9.05 16.29
CA PHE A 311 3.82 -9.26 15.25
C PHE A 311 4.59 -8.01 14.85
N ILE A 312 4.06 -6.81 15.11
CA ILE A 312 4.75 -5.54 14.86
C ILE A 312 4.91 -4.80 16.19
N PRO A 313 6.13 -4.68 16.71
CA PRO A 313 6.39 -3.88 17.90
C PRO A 313 6.09 -2.39 17.65
N ASP A 314 5.93 -1.61 18.72
CA ASP A 314 5.86 -0.13 18.67
C ASP A 314 7.25 0.45 18.29
N HIS A 315 7.59 0.30 17.01
CA HIS A 315 8.87 0.66 16.40
C HIS A 315 8.64 1.64 15.24
N PRO A 316 8.62 2.96 15.49
CA PRO A 316 8.53 3.96 14.44
C PRO A 316 9.64 3.77 13.40
N TYR A 317 9.26 3.50 12.15
CA TYR A 317 10.18 3.18 11.05
C TYR A 317 11.18 2.05 11.37
N GLY A 318 10.84 1.11 12.25
CA GLY A 318 11.73 0.02 12.66
C GLY A 318 12.79 0.40 13.70
N SER A 319 12.66 1.58 14.33
CA SER A 319 13.52 1.99 15.45
C SER A 319 13.27 1.12 16.68
N SER A 320 14.34 0.67 17.34
CA SER A 320 14.25 -0.01 18.64
C SER A 320 14.29 0.97 19.82
N LEU A 321 14.37 2.28 19.56
CA LEU A 321 14.28 3.30 20.60
C LEU A 321 12.80 3.56 20.96
N PRO A 322 12.50 3.99 22.21
CA PRO A 322 11.13 4.29 22.61
C PRO A 322 10.49 5.34 21.69
N ASN A 323 9.22 5.11 21.34
CA ASN A 323 8.43 6.07 20.57
C ASN A 323 8.16 7.35 21.39
N PRO A 324 8.72 8.51 21.00
CA PRO A 324 8.53 9.76 21.74
C PRO A 324 7.17 10.44 21.45
N TYR A 325 6.40 9.94 20.50
CA TYR A 325 5.19 10.60 19.95
C TYR A 325 3.87 10.07 20.54
N GLN A 326 3.92 9.16 21.52
CA GLN A 326 2.74 8.56 22.15
C GLN A 326 1.70 9.58 22.70
N SER A 327 2.12 10.80 23.04
CA SER A 327 1.19 11.85 23.45
C SER A 327 0.40 12.43 22.27
N SER A 328 1.06 12.68 21.13
CA SER A 328 0.38 13.11 19.91
C SER A 328 -0.50 12.01 19.32
N ASP A 329 -0.13 10.74 19.48
CA ASP A 329 -0.96 9.63 18.98
C ASP A 329 -2.29 9.52 19.74
N LYS A 330 -2.27 9.77 21.05
CA LYS A 330 -3.52 9.86 21.84
C LYS A 330 -4.43 10.98 21.33
N GLU A 331 -3.86 12.12 20.94
CA GLU A 331 -4.63 13.22 20.36
C GLU A 331 -5.15 12.87 18.96
N TRP A 332 -4.37 12.13 18.17
CA TRP A 332 -4.76 11.61 16.87
C TRP A 332 -5.95 10.65 16.96
N PHE A 333 -5.90 9.63 17.82
CA PHE A 333 -7.03 8.72 17.99
C PHE A 333 -8.25 9.42 18.60
N ALA A 334 -8.06 10.37 19.52
CA ALA A 334 -9.17 11.18 20.04
C ALA A 334 -9.85 12.01 18.94
N LEU A 335 -9.07 12.53 17.98
CA LEU A 335 -9.59 13.21 16.80
C LEU A 335 -10.37 12.24 15.91
N LEU A 336 -9.77 11.09 15.55
CA LEU A 336 -10.42 10.07 14.72
C LEU A 336 -11.73 9.57 15.35
N GLN A 337 -11.71 9.24 16.63
CA GLN A 337 -12.90 8.82 17.37
C GLN A 337 -14.01 9.88 17.34
N ARG A 338 -13.66 11.16 17.53
CA ARG A 338 -14.63 12.26 17.48
C ARG A 338 -15.20 12.45 16.08
N LEU A 339 -14.35 12.48 15.05
CA LEU A 339 -14.75 12.77 13.68
C LEU A 339 -15.52 11.62 13.03
N SER A 340 -15.27 10.39 13.46
CA SER A 340 -16.00 9.18 13.00
C SER A 340 -17.21 8.83 13.84
N HIS A 341 -17.59 9.67 14.82
CA HIS A 341 -18.67 9.37 15.77
C HIS A 341 -18.51 8.02 16.51
N GLY A 342 -17.26 7.64 16.82
CA GLY A 342 -16.94 6.43 17.57
C GLY A 342 -16.68 5.18 16.73
N ALA A 343 -16.47 5.30 15.41
CA ALA A 343 -16.03 4.17 14.59
C ALA A 343 -14.57 3.76 14.92
N PHE A 344 -13.74 4.71 15.38
CA PHE A 344 -12.42 4.44 15.92
C PHE A 344 -12.42 4.33 17.47
N PRO A 345 -11.66 3.40 18.06
CA PRO A 345 -11.33 3.41 19.47
C PRO A 345 -10.32 4.52 19.80
N ALA A 346 -9.96 4.66 21.07
CA ALA A 346 -9.07 5.73 21.54
C ALA A 346 -7.58 5.43 21.31
N ASP A 347 -7.23 4.30 20.69
CA ASP A 347 -5.87 3.75 20.75
C ASP A 347 -5.51 2.72 19.66
N ALA A 348 -6.30 2.64 18.59
CA ALA A 348 -5.99 1.83 17.41
C ALA A 348 -6.85 2.28 16.22
N ASP A 349 -6.42 2.02 14.98
CA ASP A 349 -7.15 2.40 13.78
C ASP A 349 -7.28 1.31 12.69
N THR A 350 -6.80 0.11 12.98
CA THR A 350 -6.80 -1.03 12.05
C THR A 350 -7.15 -2.35 12.76
N TRP A 351 -7.77 -3.28 12.02
CA TRP A 351 -8.00 -4.66 12.45
C TRP A 351 -6.72 -5.46 12.66
N ASN A 352 -5.56 -4.97 12.18
CA ASN A 352 -4.23 -5.53 12.53
C ASN A 352 -3.90 -5.39 14.03
N ALA A 353 -4.63 -4.54 14.77
CA ALA A 353 -4.62 -4.49 16.23
C ALA A 353 -5.38 -5.70 16.84
N LEU A 354 -4.88 -6.91 16.56
CA LEU A 354 -5.54 -8.20 16.82
C LEU A 354 -6.04 -8.39 18.26
N ASP A 355 -5.31 -7.87 19.24
CA ASP A 355 -5.66 -7.96 20.65
C ASP A 355 -6.49 -6.78 21.18
N SER A 356 -6.86 -5.83 20.31
CA SER A 356 -7.75 -4.73 20.66
C SER A 356 -9.14 -5.28 20.99
N PRO A 357 -9.68 -5.00 22.19
CA PRO A 357 -11.04 -5.41 22.55
C PRO A 357 -12.12 -4.83 21.62
N PHE A 358 -11.81 -3.71 20.97
CA PHE A 358 -12.71 -3.02 20.05
C PHE A 358 -12.82 -3.75 18.70
N PHE A 359 -11.68 -4.09 18.08
CA PHE A 359 -11.66 -4.73 16.76
C PHE A 359 -11.93 -6.24 16.81
N LYS A 360 -11.43 -6.95 17.84
CA LYS A 360 -11.50 -8.42 17.96
C LYS A 360 -12.91 -9.02 17.89
N LYS A 361 -13.95 -8.24 18.18
CA LYS A 361 -15.36 -8.70 18.19
C LYS A 361 -16.24 -7.99 17.17
N ARG A 362 -15.65 -7.17 16.30
CA ARG A 362 -16.39 -6.32 15.39
C ARG A 362 -16.15 -6.77 13.96
N PRO A 363 -17.22 -7.00 13.16
CA PRO A 363 -17.05 -7.35 11.77
C PRO A 363 -16.33 -6.21 11.03
N TYR A 364 -15.56 -6.56 10.00
CA TYR A 364 -14.95 -5.59 9.12
C TYR A 364 -16.00 -4.67 8.50
N THR A 365 -15.66 -3.39 8.40
CA THR A 365 -16.44 -2.38 7.67
C THR A 365 -15.49 -1.50 6.88
N THR A 366 -15.80 -1.27 5.62
CA THR A 366 -14.94 -0.54 4.68
C THR A 366 -14.71 0.91 5.06
N MET A 367 -15.71 1.59 5.64
CA MET A 367 -15.68 3.03 5.89
C MET A 367 -15.93 3.33 7.37
N ALA A 368 -15.20 4.30 7.94
CA ALA A 368 -15.42 4.79 9.29
C ALA A 368 -16.39 5.98 9.35
N GLY A 369 -16.72 6.58 8.21
CA GLY A 369 -17.56 7.78 8.14
C GLY A 369 -16.78 9.04 8.50
N LEU A 370 -15.48 9.09 8.19
CA LEU A 370 -14.69 10.30 8.39
C LEU A 370 -15.15 11.43 7.44
N PRO A 371 -15.10 12.71 7.88
CA PRO A 371 -15.24 13.83 6.97
C PRO A 371 -14.06 13.87 5.99
N LEU A 372 -14.09 14.78 5.01
CA LEU A 372 -12.99 14.97 4.06
C LEU A 372 -11.75 15.54 4.75
N ILE A 373 -10.95 14.65 5.35
CA ILE A 373 -9.70 14.96 6.04
C ILE A 373 -8.54 14.84 5.06
N VAL A 374 -7.53 15.68 5.25
CA VAL A 374 -6.21 15.57 4.63
C VAL A 374 -5.16 15.65 5.73
N VAL A 375 -4.27 14.66 5.77
CA VAL A 375 -3.19 14.61 6.76
C VAL A 375 -1.88 15.05 6.12
N TYR A 376 -1.16 15.95 6.77
CA TYR A 376 0.19 16.36 6.44
C TYR A 376 1.17 15.89 7.52
N ASP A 377 2.41 15.67 7.13
CA ASP A 377 3.47 15.38 8.08
C ASP A 377 3.94 16.64 8.83
N GLN A 378 4.95 16.50 9.69
CA GLN A 378 5.47 17.58 10.52
C GLN A 378 5.99 18.80 9.74
N PHE A 379 6.29 18.67 8.44
CA PHE A 379 6.76 19.75 7.58
C PHE A 379 5.62 20.49 6.89
N GLY A 380 4.41 19.93 6.94
CA GLY A 380 3.23 20.47 6.30
C GLY A 380 2.87 21.89 6.75
N ILE A 381 2.42 22.68 5.79
CA ILE A 381 1.90 24.02 6.00
C ILE A 381 0.37 23.94 6.02
N LEU A 382 -0.21 24.12 7.20
CA LEU A 382 -1.66 24.19 7.35
C LEU A 382 -2.19 25.49 6.72
N PRO A 383 -3.20 25.42 5.83
CA PRO A 383 -3.84 26.61 5.28
C PRO A 383 -4.42 27.49 6.40
N ARG A 384 -4.30 28.82 6.22
CA ARG A 384 -4.79 29.83 7.18
C ARG A 384 -6.18 30.36 6.82
N ASP A 385 -6.61 30.19 5.57
CA ASP A 385 -7.79 30.87 5.03
C ASP A 385 -9.01 29.94 4.89
N ALA A 386 -10.18 30.55 5.13
CA ALA A 386 -11.42 29.99 5.63
C ALA A 386 -12.19 29.03 4.69
N ALA A 387 -12.27 27.76 5.10
CA ALA A 387 -13.43 26.86 4.97
C ALA A 387 -13.18 25.55 5.75
N ALA A 388 -11.95 25.03 5.63
CA ALA A 388 -11.48 23.86 6.36
C ALA A 388 -11.01 24.23 7.78
N LYS A 389 -11.09 23.27 8.70
CA LYS A 389 -10.54 23.37 10.05
C LYS A 389 -9.11 22.83 10.05
N SER A 390 -8.20 23.51 10.74
CA SER A 390 -6.80 23.08 10.87
C SER A 390 -6.55 22.55 12.27
N VAL A 391 -5.97 21.36 12.38
CA VAL A 391 -5.58 20.70 13.63
C VAL A 391 -4.08 20.44 13.58
N ASP A 392 -3.33 21.06 14.49
CA ASP A 392 -1.88 20.91 14.57
C ASP A 392 -1.51 20.05 15.79
N LEU A 393 -1.23 18.77 15.54
CA LEU A 393 -0.79 17.82 16.56
C LEU A 393 0.74 17.87 16.76
N CYS A 394 1.45 18.71 15.98
CA CYS A 394 2.90 18.87 16.10
C CYS A 394 3.36 19.92 17.10
N GLY A 395 2.52 20.92 17.41
CA GLY A 395 2.70 21.89 18.50
C GLY A 395 4.11 22.50 18.64
N ASN A 396 4.41 23.08 19.81
CA ASN A 396 5.72 23.74 20.05
C ASN A 396 6.87 22.76 20.38
N GLN A 397 6.62 21.46 20.54
CA GLN A 397 7.63 20.51 21.04
C GLN A 397 7.54 19.09 20.47
N THR A 398 6.40 18.66 19.92
CA THR A 398 6.12 17.23 19.67
C THR A 398 6.62 16.69 18.34
N CYS A 399 7.05 17.51 17.38
CA CYS A 399 7.60 17.03 16.09
C CYS A 399 8.97 17.61 15.71
N GLN A 400 9.68 18.25 16.64
CA GLN A 400 11.02 18.79 16.33
C GLN A 400 12.00 17.63 16.10
N PRO A 401 12.86 17.68 15.07
CA PRO A 401 13.96 16.75 14.95
C PRO A 401 14.77 16.77 16.25
N THR A 402 14.92 15.61 16.90
CA THR A 402 15.84 15.50 18.04
C THR A 402 17.23 15.90 17.55
N LYS A 403 17.75 17.02 18.07
CA LYS A 403 19.08 17.53 17.74
C LYS A 403 20.19 16.55 18.11
#